data_AF-G9AYI8-F1
#
_entry.id   AF-G9AYI8-F1
#
_cell.length_a   1.000
_cell.length_b   1.000
_cell.length_c   1.000
_cell.angle_alpha   90.00
_cell.angle_beta   90.00
_cell.angle_gamma   90.00
#
_symmetry.space_group_name_H-M   'P 1'
#
loop_
_entity.id
_entity.type
_entity.pdbx_description
1 polymer ?
#
loop_
_entity_poly.entity_id
_entity_poly.type
_entity_poly.pdbx_seq_one_letter_code
_entity_poly.pdbx_strand_id
1 'polypeptide(L)'
;MDRVEGHCVCGASIEEEQYERFFYTSKEYKDILKTKLKALSTIKTAYDDCDSEVQEIKKEIELIEKKSVTFREKLQEMLGRVDEIVDIESLNDIDDKILQLREDVANLNRLLEIESKLERIQKDFDLVSSKAKDAELKRKGLEIKAQQDVTSKVNAFSKKYDELMKNTLPDCRSAKIALDNYLPSINDGLYRETSSLVSIRMMYFITLMHLALSDESVTFPRFLLIDTPETAGIELEYLINCIRQLEELKNYGADFQVIISTGLNKYPESLKDNRVLFMPDKQKEHMLLKKKSLSK
;
A
#
# COMPACT_ATOMS: atom_id res chain seq x y z
N MET A 1 40.79 -109.33 92.85
CA MET A 1 39.67 -110.26 93.08
C MET A 1 39.78 -111.30 92.00
N ASP A 2 40.21 -112.49 92.35
CA ASP A 2 40.52 -113.52 91.36
C ASP A 2 39.23 -114.08 90.76
N ARG A 3 39.22 -114.10 89.44
CA ARG A 3 38.11 -114.42 88.55
C ARG A 3 37.91 -115.94 88.54
N VAL A 4 36.64 -116.38 88.64
CA VAL A 4 36.27 -117.80 88.50
C VAL A 4 36.35 -118.20 87.02
N GLU A 5 37.05 -119.29 86.73
CA GLU A 5 37.30 -119.83 85.39
C GLU A 5 35.99 -119.99 84.59
N GLY A 6 35.99 -119.54 83.32
CA GLY A 6 34.83 -119.62 82.42
C GLY A 6 33.75 -118.53 82.56
N HIS A 7 33.92 -117.53 83.43
CA HIS A 7 32.94 -116.45 83.62
C HIS A 7 33.58 -115.06 83.59
N CYS A 8 32.95 -114.08 82.95
CA CYS A 8 33.40 -112.68 82.93
C CYS A 8 33.35 -112.04 84.31
N VAL A 9 34.08 -110.92 84.51
CA VAL A 9 33.98 -110.08 85.71
C VAL A 9 32.54 -109.58 85.97
N CYS A 10 31.69 -109.54 84.92
CA CYS A 10 30.27 -109.19 85.00
C CYS A 10 29.31 -110.40 85.10
N GLY A 11 29.81 -111.64 85.20
CA GLY A 11 29.00 -112.83 85.52
C GLY A 11 28.40 -113.63 84.35
N ALA A 12 28.64 -113.25 83.09
CA ALA A 12 28.22 -114.03 81.92
C ALA A 12 29.24 -115.14 81.56
N SER A 13 28.78 -116.29 81.07
CA SER A 13 29.62 -117.42 80.62
C SER A 13 30.31 -117.11 79.30
N ILE A 14 31.64 -117.31 79.22
CA ILE A 14 32.44 -116.97 78.05
C ILE A 14 33.52 -118.04 77.80
N GLU A 15 33.72 -118.42 76.52
CA GLU A 15 34.84 -119.23 76.05
C GLU A 15 36.12 -118.38 75.96
N GLU A 16 37.18 -118.77 76.66
CA GLU A 16 38.38 -117.94 76.91
C GLU A 16 39.28 -117.70 75.69
N GLU A 17 39.09 -118.42 74.58
CA GLU A 17 39.94 -118.33 73.38
C GLU A 17 39.83 -117.00 72.60
N GLN A 18 38.77 -116.20 72.81
CA GLN A 18 38.56 -114.95 72.06
C GLN A 18 39.30 -113.73 72.63
N TYR A 19 39.99 -113.84 73.77
CA TYR A 19 40.43 -112.67 74.54
C TYR A 19 41.87 -112.18 74.26
N GLU A 20 42.70 -112.93 73.53
CA GLU A 20 44.15 -112.61 73.44
C GLU A 20 44.58 -111.67 72.29
N ARG A 21 43.68 -111.15 71.45
CA ARG A 21 44.10 -110.54 70.16
C ARG A 21 44.14 -109.00 70.03
N PHE A 22 43.97 -108.21 71.09
CA PHE A 22 43.76 -106.75 70.94
C PHE A 22 44.59 -105.83 71.84
N PHE A 23 45.91 -106.01 71.94
CA PHE A 23 46.79 -105.01 72.58
C PHE A 23 47.67 -104.29 71.56
N TYR A 24 47.32 -103.05 71.24
CA TYR A 24 48.12 -102.12 70.44
C TYR A 24 49.32 -101.59 71.24
N THR A 25 50.45 -101.34 70.58
CA THR A 25 51.62 -100.74 71.20
C THR A 25 51.40 -99.25 71.54
N SER A 26 52.12 -98.70 72.53
CA SER A 26 52.01 -97.27 72.92
C SER A 26 52.20 -96.28 71.77
N LYS A 27 52.90 -96.66 70.70
CA LYS A 27 53.08 -95.85 69.48
C LYS A 27 51.82 -95.85 68.62
N GLU A 28 51.21 -97.02 68.43
CA GLU A 28 49.94 -97.20 67.71
C GLU A 28 48.78 -96.51 68.43
N TYR A 29 48.71 -96.57 69.76
CA TYR A 29 47.70 -95.84 70.54
C TYR A 29 47.76 -94.32 70.31
N LYS A 30 48.97 -93.74 70.28
CA LYS A 30 49.16 -92.30 70.01
C LYS A 30 48.79 -91.93 68.59
N ASP A 31 49.12 -92.76 67.61
CA ASP A 31 48.76 -92.52 66.21
C ASP A 31 47.24 -92.65 65.98
N ILE A 32 46.60 -93.66 66.57
CA ILE A 32 45.13 -93.79 66.57
C ILE A 32 44.48 -92.56 67.23
N LEU A 33 45.00 -92.11 68.38
CA LEU A 33 44.48 -90.93 69.07
C LEU A 33 44.64 -89.67 68.21
N LYS A 34 45.78 -89.50 67.53
CA LYS A 34 46.06 -88.38 66.63
C LYS A 34 45.17 -88.40 65.39
N THR A 35 44.89 -89.58 64.84
CA THR A 35 43.96 -89.77 63.71
C THR A 35 42.52 -89.51 64.15
N LYS A 36 42.11 -89.94 65.36
CA LYS A 36 40.78 -89.64 65.92
C LYS A 36 40.62 -88.15 66.25
N LEU A 37 41.64 -87.49 66.78
CA LEU A 37 41.65 -86.04 67.01
C LEU A 37 41.56 -85.26 65.69
N LYS A 38 42.29 -85.70 64.65
CA LYS A 38 42.16 -85.13 63.31
C LYS A 38 40.77 -85.35 62.73
N ALA A 39 40.22 -86.57 62.81
CA ALA A 39 38.86 -86.86 62.36
C ALA A 39 37.83 -86.00 63.09
N LEU A 40 37.97 -85.81 64.40
CA LEU A 40 37.09 -84.96 65.20
C LEU A 40 37.24 -83.48 64.82
N SER A 41 38.46 -83.01 64.54
CA SER A 41 38.66 -81.67 64.00
C SER A 41 38.00 -81.48 62.63
N THR A 42 38.10 -82.47 61.73
CA THR A 42 37.47 -82.43 60.41
C THR A 42 35.94 -82.48 60.51
N ILE A 43 35.38 -83.30 61.40
CA ILE A 43 33.94 -83.35 61.66
C ILE A 43 33.46 -82.02 62.25
N LYS A 44 34.24 -81.41 63.15
CA LYS A 44 33.90 -80.11 63.72
C LYS A 44 33.93 -79.01 62.67
N THR A 45 34.94 -78.98 61.80
CA THR A 45 34.98 -78.03 60.68
C THR A 45 33.78 -78.23 59.75
N ALA A 46 33.45 -79.47 59.38
CA ALA A 46 32.27 -79.73 58.55
C ALA A 46 30.96 -79.33 59.24
N TYR A 47 30.86 -79.50 60.56
CA TYR A 47 29.71 -79.04 61.34
C TYR A 47 29.61 -77.50 61.35
N ASP A 48 30.72 -76.82 61.62
CA ASP A 48 30.77 -75.36 61.66
C ASP A 48 30.46 -74.75 60.27
N ASP A 49 30.94 -75.38 59.18
CA ASP A 49 30.64 -75.00 57.80
C ASP A 49 29.14 -75.18 57.49
N CYS A 50 28.56 -76.35 57.81
CA CYS A 50 27.12 -76.60 57.63
C CYS A 50 26.26 -75.65 58.47
N ASP A 51 26.65 -75.33 59.70
CA ASP A 51 25.93 -74.37 60.54
C ASP A 51 25.98 -72.97 59.94
N SER A 52 27.14 -72.55 59.40
CA SER A 52 27.28 -71.29 58.69
C SER A 52 26.37 -71.21 57.45
N GLU A 53 26.35 -72.26 56.62
CA GLU A 53 25.45 -72.34 55.45
C GLU A 53 23.97 -72.25 55.85
N VAL A 54 23.58 -72.94 56.93
CA VAL A 54 22.22 -72.88 57.46
C VAL A 54 21.86 -71.46 57.91
N GLN A 55 22.78 -70.74 58.54
CA GLN A 55 22.56 -69.34 58.96
C GLN A 55 22.47 -68.39 57.75
N GLU A 56 23.27 -68.61 56.70
CA GLU A 56 23.18 -67.84 55.46
C GLU A 56 21.84 -68.07 54.74
N ILE A 57 21.43 -69.33 54.58
CA ILE A 57 20.15 -69.68 53.95
C ILE A 57 18.98 -69.07 54.72
N LYS A 58 19.00 -69.09 56.07
CA LYS A 58 17.96 -68.44 56.88
C LYS A 58 17.88 -66.93 56.63
N LYS A 59 19.01 -66.25 56.51
CA LYS A 59 19.05 -64.81 56.18
C LYS A 59 18.50 -64.55 54.78
N GLU A 60 18.80 -65.41 53.81
CA GLU A 60 18.25 -65.28 52.45
C GLU A 60 16.74 -65.47 52.43
N ILE A 61 16.21 -66.45 53.18
CA ILE A 61 14.77 -66.67 53.32
C ILE A 61 14.08 -65.43 53.89
N GLU A 62 14.59 -64.86 54.99
CA GLU A 62 14.03 -63.64 55.58
C GLU A 62 14.07 -62.45 54.60
N LEU A 63 15.14 -62.33 53.80
CA LEU A 63 15.26 -61.28 52.78
C LEU A 63 14.20 -61.46 51.68
N ILE A 64 14.00 -62.69 51.21
CA ILE A 64 13.03 -63.04 50.17
C ILE A 64 11.60 -62.82 50.68
N GLU A 65 11.30 -63.21 51.92
CA GLU A 65 9.99 -62.97 52.53
C GLU A 65 9.69 -61.48 52.64
N LYS A 66 10.64 -60.66 53.10
CA LYS A 66 10.49 -59.21 53.13
C LYS A 66 10.21 -58.63 51.75
N LYS A 67 10.95 -59.05 50.72
CA LYS A 67 10.73 -58.62 49.33
C LYS A 67 9.36 -59.04 48.80
N SER A 68 8.90 -60.25 49.14
CA SER A 68 7.58 -60.76 48.76
C SER A 68 6.46 -59.91 49.34
N VAL A 69 6.57 -59.51 50.61
CA VAL A 69 5.62 -58.57 51.26
C VAL A 69 5.65 -57.22 50.56
N THR A 70 6.83 -56.65 50.28
CA THR A 70 6.92 -55.34 49.61
C THR A 70 6.34 -55.37 48.20
N PHE A 71 6.54 -56.45 47.45
CA PHE A 71 5.95 -56.60 46.13
C PHE A 71 4.43 -56.78 46.19
N ARG A 72 3.92 -57.50 47.20
CA ARG A 72 2.48 -57.58 47.45
C ARG A 72 1.87 -56.23 47.73
N GLU A 73 2.47 -55.43 48.62
CA GLU A 73 2.00 -54.08 48.94
C GLU A 73 1.97 -53.18 47.71
N LYS A 74 3.04 -53.19 46.90
CA LYS A 74 3.11 -52.44 45.63
C LYS A 74 2.06 -52.87 44.61
N LEU A 75 1.82 -54.18 44.49
CA LEU A 75 0.78 -54.69 43.61
C LEU A 75 -0.62 -54.28 44.09
N GLN A 76 -0.85 -54.30 45.41
CA GLN A 76 -2.11 -53.89 46.01
C GLN A 76 -2.35 -52.39 45.86
N GLU A 77 -1.30 -51.57 45.97
CA GLU A 77 -1.35 -50.13 45.68
C GLU A 77 -1.67 -49.86 44.22
N MET A 78 -1.02 -50.54 43.27
CA MET A 78 -1.31 -50.37 41.84
C MET A 78 -2.70 -50.87 41.47
N LEU A 79 -3.14 -52.02 42.00
CA LEU A 79 -4.51 -52.52 41.78
C LEU A 79 -5.57 -51.56 42.34
N GLY A 80 -5.31 -50.93 43.49
CA GLY A 80 -6.18 -49.89 44.05
C GLY A 80 -6.28 -48.64 43.16
N ARG A 81 -5.24 -48.33 42.37
CA ARG A 81 -5.24 -47.23 41.39
C ARG A 81 -5.82 -47.61 40.03
N VAL A 82 -5.93 -48.90 39.70
CA VAL A 82 -6.55 -49.34 38.43
C VAL A 82 -8.07 -49.16 38.46
N ASP A 83 -8.68 -49.22 39.65
CA ASP A 83 -10.10 -48.89 39.87
C ASP A 83 -10.33 -47.39 40.16
N GLU A 84 -9.30 -46.53 40.11
CA GLU A 84 -9.53 -45.08 40.03
C GLU A 84 -10.23 -44.82 38.70
N ILE A 85 -11.52 -44.52 38.77
CA ILE A 85 -12.34 -44.08 37.65
C ILE A 85 -11.60 -42.89 37.03
N VAL A 86 -10.98 -43.08 35.86
CA VAL A 86 -10.48 -41.97 35.06
C VAL A 86 -11.66 -41.02 34.91
N ASP A 87 -11.51 -39.78 35.36
CA ASP A 87 -12.56 -38.77 35.30
C ASP A 87 -12.77 -38.37 33.83
N ILE A 88 -13.52 -39.21 33.11
CA ILE A 88 -13.86 -39.06 31.69
C ILE A 88 -14.61 -37.74 31.46
N GLU A 89 -15.35 -37.26 32.47
CA GLU A 89 -16.07 -35.99 32.42
C GLU A 89 -15.08 -34.82 32.37
N SER A 90 -14.06 -34.82 33.24
CA SER A 90 -12.99 -33.80 33.18
C SER A 90 -12.18 -33.83 31.87
N LEU A 91 -11.98 -35.01 31.29
CA LEU A 91 -11.30 -35.17 30.00
C LEU A 91 -12.15 -34.61 28.85
N ASN A 92 -13.45 -34.87 28.85
CA ASN A 92 -14.37 -34.29 27.87
C ASN A 92 -14.44 -32.76 27.99
N ASP A 93 -14.46 -32.22 29.21
CA ASP A 93 -14.42 -30.77 29.45
C ASP A 93 -13.14 -30.13 28.89
N ILE A 94 -12.00 -30.82 29.03
CA ILE A 94 -10.73 -30.37 28.46
C ILE A 94 -10.79 -30.40 26.93
N ASP A 95 -11.33 -31.45 26.33
CA ASP A 95 -11.48 -31.57 24.87
C ASP A 95 -12.43 -30.51 24.30
N ASP A 96 -13.57 -30.25 24.95
CA ASP A 96 -14.48 -29.17 24.59
C ASP A 96 -13.80 -27.81 24.65
N LYS A 97 -12.96 -27.60 25.68
CA LYS A 97 -12.17 -26.37 25.80
C LYS A 97 -11.11 -26.24 24.72
N ILE A 98 -10.48 -27.34 24.31
CA ILE A 98 -9.53 -27.38 23.19
C ILE A 98 -10.26 -27.01 21.88
N LEU A 99 -11.47 -27.52 21.67
CA LEU A 99 -12.28 -27.20 20.49
C LEU A 99 -12.66 -25.72 20.44
N GLN A 100 -13.15 -25.16 21.56
CA GLN A 100 -13.47 -23.74 21.69
C GLN A 100 -12.24 -22.86 21.39
N LEU A 101 -11.10 -23.16 22.01
CA LEU A 101 -9.87 -22.40 21.78
C LEU A 101 -9.41 -22.45 20.32
N ARG A 102 -9.60 -23.59 19.64
CA ARG A 102 -9.28 -23.70 18.21
C ARG A 102 -10.21 -22.82 17.35
N GLU A 103 -11.49 -22.77 17.69
CA GLU A 103 -12.46 -21.90 17.01
C GLU A 103 -12.12 -20.42 17.23
N ASP A 104 -11.79 -20.04 18.46
CA ASP A 104 -11.36 -18.68 18.82
C ASP A 104 -10.10 -18.27 18.06
N VAL A 105 -9.10 -19.15 17.98
CA VAL A 105 -7.88 -18.91 17.19
C VAL A 105 -8.20 -18.71 15.71
N ALA A 106 -9.11 -19.51 15.15
CA ALA A 106 -9.53 -19.34 13.76
C ALA A 106 -10.24 -18.00 13.53
N ASN A 107 -11.09 -17.58 14.47
CA ASN A 107 -11.78 -16.29 14.41
C ASN A 107 -10.83 -15.11 14.55
N LEU A 108 -9.86 -15.17 15.48
CA LEU A 108 -8.83 -14.14 15.64
C LEU A 108 -7.97 -13.99 14.39
N ASN A 109 -7.60 -15.10 13.73
CA ASN A 109 -6.86 -15.04 12.47
C ASN A 109 -7.65 -14.36 11.34
N ARG A 110 -8.97 -14.62 11.25
CA ARG A 110 -9.85 -13.93 10.29
C ARG A 110 -9.92 -12.42 10.58
N LEU A 111 -10.05 -12.04 11.85
CA LEU A 111 -10.07 -10.63 12.25
C LEU A 111 -8.76 -9.92 11.90
N LEU A 112 -7.61 -10.57 12.14
CA LEU A 112 -6.30 -10.04 11.74
C LEU A 112 -6.19 -9.83 10.21
N GLU A 113 -6.73 -10.76 9.42
CA GLU A 113 -6.74 -10.62 7.97
C GLU A 113 -7.58 -9.40 7.53
N ILE A 114 -8.76 -9.22 8.12
CA ILE A 114 -9.64 -8.06 7.85
C ILE A 114 -8.94 -6.76 8.23
N GLU A 115 -8.32 -6.71 9.42
CA GLU A 115 -7.60 -5.52 9.89
C GLU A 115 -6.46 -5.14 8.94
N SER A 116 -5.70 -6.14 8.47
CA SER A 116 -4.63 -5.90 7.49
C SER A 116 -5.14 -5.34 6.16
N LYS A 117 -6.35 -5.75 5.73
CA LYS A 117 -7.00 -5.22 4.53
C LYS A 117 -7.47 -3.79 4.76
N LEU A 118 -8.07 -3.51 5.92
CA LEU A 118 -8.50 -2.16 6.29
C LEU A 118 -7.33 -1.19 6.34
N GLU A 119 -6.20 -1.58 6.93
CA GLU A 119 -5.00 -0.75 7.00
C GLU A 119 -4.48 -0.39 5.59
N ARG A 120 -4.49 -1.35 4.67
CA ARG A 120 -4.11 -1.10 3.26
C ARG A 120 -5.06 -0.12 2.58
N ILE A 121 -6.36 -0.35 2.71
CA ILE A 121 -7.39 0.52 2.13
C ILE A 121 -7.27 1.94 2.69
N GLN A 122 -7.01 2.09 3.99
CA GLN A 122 -6.83 3.39 4.62
C GLN A 122 -5.60 4.12 4.05
N LYS A 123 -4.46 3.43 3.90
CA LYS A 123 -3.25 4.01 3.28
C LYS A 123 -3.50 4.44 1.84
N ASP A 124 -4.20 3.61 1.05
CA ASP A 124 -4.55 3.93 -0.33
C ASP A 124 -5.50 5.13 -0.39
N PHE A 125 -6.49 5.18 0.49
CA PHE A 125 -7.42 6.30 0.62
C PHE A 125 -6.69 7.59 0.95
N ASP A 126 -5.81 7.58 1.95
CA ASP A 126 -5.06 8.77 2.37
C ASP A 126 -4.14 9.27 1.24
N LEU A 127 -3.50 8.36 0.51
CA LEU A 127 -2.67 8.69 -0.65
C LEU A 127 -3.49 9.34 -1.77
N VAL A 128 -4.64 8.76 -2.12
CA VAL A 128 -5.51 9.28 -3.18
C VAL A 128 -6.12 10.62 -2.76
N SER A 129 -6.55 10.74 -1.50
CA SER A 129 -7.10 11.97 -0.93
C SER A 129 -6.10 13.12 -0.97
N SER A 130 -4.84 12.87 -0.60
CA SER A 130 -3.77 13.87 -0.71
C SER A 130 -3.54 14.31 -2.15
N LYS A 131 -3.46 13.36 -3.09
CA LYS A 131 -3.30 13.66 -4.52
C LYS A 131 -4.46 14.47 -5.08
N ALA A 132 -5.69 14.15 -4.68
CA ALA A 132 -6.89 14.88 -5.08
C ALA A 132 -6.85 16.33 -4.57
N LYS A 133 -6.44 16.53 -3.30
CA LYS A 133 -6.28 17.86 -2.71
C LYS A 133 -5.24 18.69 -3.46
N ASP A 134 -4.10 18.09 -3.80
CA ASP A 134 -3.04 18.78 -4.56
C ASP A 134 -3.50 19.15 -5.97
N ALA A 135 -4.23 18.25 -6.64
CA ALA A 135 -4.80 18.51 -7.96
C ALA A 135 -5.82 19.66 -7.92
N GLU A 136 -6.67 19.71 -6.89
CA GLU A 136 -7.65 20.77 -6.71
C GLU A 136 -6.99 22.13 -6.45
N LEU A 137 -5.91 22.18 -5.66
CA LEU A 137 -5.13 23.40 -5.46
C LEU A 137 -4.49 23.89 -6.76
N LYS A 138 -3.92 22.98 -7.56
CA LYS A 138 -3.38 23.31 -8.88
C LYS A 138 -4.46 23.83 -9.83
N ARG A 139 -5.65 23.21 -9.83
CA ARG A 139 -6.80 23.64 -10.64
C ARG A 139 -7.22 25.07 -10.28
N LYS A 140 -7.39 25.37 -8.99
CA LYS A 140 -7.70 26.73 -8.51
C LYS A 140 -6.62 27.74 -8.91
N GLY A 141 -5.36 27.36 -8.81
CA GLY A 141 -4.24 28.21 -9.24
C GLY A 141 -4.28 28.54 -10.73
N LEU A 142 -4.57 27.57 -11.58
CA LEU A 142 -4.73 27.78 -13.03
C LEU A 142 -5.97 28.63 -13.36
N GLU A 143 -7.07 28.41 -12.65
CA GLU A 143 -8.30 29.19 -12.81
C GLU A 143 -8.08 30.68 -12.50
N ILE A 144 -7.39 30.98 -11.39
CA ILE A 144 -7.03 32.37 -11.03
C ILE A 144 -6.14 32.99 -12.10
N LYS A 145 -5.13 32.26 -12.61
CA LYS A 145 -4.26 32.76 -13.68
C LYS A 145 -5.04 33.06 -14.96
N ALA A 146 -5.98 32.18 -15.34
CA ALA A 146 -6.83 32.39 -16.51
C ALA A 146 -7.73 33.62 -16.32
N GLN A 147 -8.34 33.80 -15.14
CA GLN A 147 -9.15 34.97 -14.83
C GLN A 147 -8.33 36.27 -14.89
N GLN A 148 -7.10 36.25 -14.37
CA GLN A 148 -6.18 37.38 -14.43
C GLN A 148 -5.78 37.71 -15.88
N ASP A 149 -5.48 36.70 -16.70
CA ASP A 149 -5.16 36.88 -18.12
C ASP A 149 -6.33 37.45 -18.93
N VAL A 150 -7.55 36.94 -18.72
CA VAL A 150 -8.75 37.48 -19.35
C VAL A 150 -8.97 38.93 -18.94
N THR A 151 -8.86 39.23 -17.64
CA THR A 151 -9.08 40.58 -17.11
C THR A 151 -8.04 41.56 -17.65
N SER A 152 -6.77 41.17 -17.71
CA SER A 152 -5.70 42.03 -18.24
C SER A 152 -5.91 42.33 -19.73
N LYS A 153 -6.26 41.32 -20.53
CA LYS A 153 -6.53 41.47 -21.97
C LYS A 153 -7.78 42.32 -22.23
N VAL A 154 -8.85 42.13 -21.47
CA VAL A 154 -10.06 42.97 -21.57
C VAL A 154 -9.80 44.42 -21.20
N ASN A 155 -8.96 44.67 -20.20
CA ASN A 155 -8.54 46.02 -19.83
C ASN A 155 -7.66 46.66 -20.92
N ALA A 156 -6.71 45.90 -21.48
CA ALA A 156 -5.88 46.37 -22.60
C ALA A 156 -6.74 46.67 -23.84
N PHE A 157 -7.68 45.79 -24.17
CA PHE A 157 -8.67 46.02 -25.21
C PHE A 157 -9.43 47.30 -24.95
N SER A 158 -10.07 47.42 -23.78
CA SER A 158 -10.94 48.55 -23.47
C SER A 158 -10.18 49.87 -23.51
N LYS A 159 -8.92 49.89 -23.05
CA LYS A 159 -8.07 51.08 -23.14
C LYS A 159 -7.82 51.51 -24.58
N LYS A 160 -7.44 50.57 -25.47
CA LYS A 160 -7.17 50.93 -26.87
C LYS A 160 -8.46 51.22 -27.65
N TYR A 161 -9.53 50.49 -27.37
CA TYR A 161 -10.85 50.73 -27.94
C TYR A 161 -11.39 52.12 -27.57
N ASP A 162 -11.26 52.54 -26.31
CA ASP A 162 -11.62 53.89 -25.85
C ASP A 162 -10.91 54.99 -26.63
N GLU A 163 -9.59 54.84 -26.80
CA GLU A 163 -8.73 55.75 -27.56
C GLU A 163 -9.18 55.85 -29.03
N LEU A 164 -9.33 54.72 -29.70
CA LEU A 164 -9.74 54.66 -31.10
C LEU A 164 -11.15 55.23 -31.33
N MET A 165 -12.08 54.94 -30.42
CA MET A 165 -13.45 55.43 -30.50
C MET A 165 -13.54 56.94 -30.31
N LYS A 166 -12.78 57.52 -29.37
CA LYS A 166 -12.67 58.98 -29.18
C LYS A 166 -12.08 59.70 -30.38
N ASN A 167 -11.13 59.07 -31.07
CA ASN A 167 -10.52 59.62 -32.29
C ASN A 167 -11.44 59.51 -33.52
N THR A 168 -12.51 58.73 -33.42
CA THR A 168 -13.40 58.42 -34.54
C THR A 168 -14.74 59.15 -34.44
N LEU A 169 -15.36 59.14 -33.26
CA LEU A 169 -16.68 59.73 -33.00
C LEU A 169 -16.54 60.95 -32.07
N PRO A 170 -17.03 62.14 -32.46
CA PRO A 170 -16.87 63.37 -31.67
C PRO A 170 -17.59 63.31 -30.31
N ASP A 171 -18.73 62.62 -30.23
CA ASP A 171 -19.55 62.52 -29.01
C ASP A 171 -19.20 61.30 -28.12
N CYS A 172 -18.11 60.59 -28.43
CA CYS A 172 -17.64 59.47 -27.62
C CYS A 172 -16.84 59.96 -26.42
N ARG A 173 -17.39 59.83 -25.20
CA ARG A 173 -16.71 60.16 -23.94
C ARG A 173 -16.04 58.95 -23.31
N SER A 174 -16.63 57.78 -23.47
CA SER A 174 -16.08 56.51 -23.00
C SER A 174 -16.49 55.36 -23.94
N ALA A 175 -15.58 54.43 -24.19
CA ALA A 175 -15.88 53.18 -24.86
C ALA A 175 -15.09 52.02 -24.25
N LYS A 176 -15.75 50.91 -23.96
CA LYS A 176 -15.13 49.72 -23.36
C LYS A 176 -15.86 48.46 -23.84
N ILE A 177 -15.33 47.29 -23.52
CA ILE A 177 -16.08 46.04 -23.63
C ILE A 177 -16.43 45.51 -22.26
N ALA A 178 -17.59 44.85 -22.16
CA ALA A 178 -17.99 44.22 -20.90
C ALA A 178 -17.20 42.92 -20.68
N LEU A 179 -16.80 42.66 -19.43
CA LEU A 179 -15.97 41.49 -19.08
C LEU A 179 -16.73 40.16 -19.24
N ASP A 180 -18.05 40.19 -19.11
CA ASP A 180 -18.94 39.03 -19.11
C ASP A 180 -19.28 38.53 -20.52
N ASN A 181 -19.50 39.45 -21.46
CA ASN A 181 -20.01 39.13 -22.80
C ASN A 181 -19.17 39.72 -23.95
N TYR A 182 -18.12 40.48 -23.62
CA TYR A 182 -17.21 41.12 -24.58
C TYR A 182 -17.87 42.07 -25.58
N LEU A 183 -19.11 42.50 -25.31
CA LEU A 183 -19.82 43.43 -26.16
C LEU A 183 -19.35 44.86 -25.89
N PRO A 184 -19.23 45.69 -26.94
CA PRO A 184 -18.96 47.11 -26.79
C PRO A 184 -20.04 47.83 -25.98
N SER A 185 -19.61 48.72 -25.10
CA SER A 185 -20.44 49.68 -24.37
C SER A 185 -19.84 51.07 -24.53
N ILE A 186 -20.65 52.01 -25.03
CA ILE A 186 -20.24 53.38 -25.34
C ILE A 186 -21.06 54.35 -24.49
N ASN A 187 -20.40 55.33 -23.90
CA ASN A 187 -20.98 56.29 -22.97
C ASN A 187 -21.83 55.58 -21.90
N ASP A 188 -21.31 54.45 -21.39
CA ASP A 188 -21.97 53.57 -20.41
C ASP A 188 -23.37 53.07 -20.86
N GLY A 189 -23.55 52.82 -22.15
CA GLY A 189 -24.79 52.28 -22.74
C GLY A 189 -25.81 53.34 -23.16
N LEU A 190 -25.46 54.62 -23.06
CA LEU A 190 -26.33 55.73 -23.44
C LEU A 190 -26.27 56.09 -24.95
N TYR A 191 -25.28 55.58 -25.67
CA TYR A 191 -25.12 55.86 -27.11
C TYR A 191 -26.11 55.04 -27.95
N ARG A 192 -26.97 55.71 -28.73
CA ARG A 192 -28.10 55.06 -29.46
C ARG A 192 -28.17 55.33 -30.96
N GLU A 193 -27.22 56.03 -31.53
CA GLU A 193 -27.29 56.38 -32.95
C GLU A 193 -26.99 55.16 -33.83
N THR A 194 -27.87 54.90 -34.80
CA THR A 194 -27.72 53.78 -35.74
C THR A 194 -26.58 53.98 -36.74
N SER A 195 -26.23 55.23 -37.04
CA SER A 195 -25.13 55.61 -37.94
C SER A 195 -23.74 55.23 -37.42
N SER A 196 -23.59 55.01 -36.10
CA SER A 196 -22.30 54.68 -35.49
C SER A 196 -21.97 53.18 -35.51
N LEU A 197 -22.95 52.31 -35.82
CA LEU A 197 -22.79 50.84 -35.75
C LEU A 197 -21.58 50.33 -36.54
N VAL A 198 -21.30 50.96 -37.68
CA VAL A 198 -20.12 50.66 -38.50
C VAL A 198 -18.84 51.00 -37.73
N SER A 199 -18.74 52.20 -37.16
CA SER A 199 -17.59 52.66 -36.38
C SER A 199 -17.32 51.75 -35.19
N ILE A 200 -18.37 51.39 -34.44
CA ILE A 200 -18.29 50.45 -33.30
C ILE A 200 -17.66 49.12 -33.75
N ARG A 201 -18.22 48.52 -34.81
CA ARG A 201 -17.76 47.22 -35.31
C ARG A 201 -16.33 47.29 -35.85
N MET A 202 -16.04 48.33 -36.62
CA MET A 202 -14.73 48.49 -37.26
C MET A 202 -13.64 48.72 -36.20
N MET A 203 -13.88 49.60 -35.23
CA MET A 203 -12.94 49.84 -34.13
C MET A 203 -12.75 48.61 -33.26
N TYR A 204 -13.77 47.78 -33.09
CA TYR A 204 -13.63 46.53 -32.35
C TYR A 204 -12.59 45.60 -32.98
N PHE A 205 -12.71 45.34 -34.29
CA PHE A 205 -11.76 44.48 -35.01
C PHE A 205 -10.38 45.12 -35.17
N ILE A 206 -10.30 46.44 -35.34
CA ILE A 206 -9.03 47.16 -35.35
C ILE A 206 -8.34 47.05 -33.98
N THR A 207 -9.09 47.13 -32.88
CA THR A 207 -8.54 46.93 -31.53
C THR A 207 -7.99 45.52 -31.35
N LEU A 208 -8.68 44.49 -31.86
CA LEU A 208 -8.13 43.12 -31.86
C LEU A 208 -6.82 43.02 -32.65
N MET A 209 -6.71 43.73 -33.76
CA MET A 209 -5.46 43.83 -34.52
C MET A 209 -4.35 44.50 -33.71
N HIS A 210 -4.63 45.64 -33.05
CA HIS A 210 -3.66 46.29 -32.16
C HIS A 210 -3.15 45.33 -31.07
N LEU A 211 -4.05 44.56 -30.45
CA LEU A 211 -3.67 43.57 -29.45
C LEU A 211 -2.77 42.47 -30.03
N ALA A 212 -3.15 41.89 -31.17
CA ALA A 212 -2.38 40.84 -31.85
C ALA A 212 -0.99 41.29 -32.33
N LEU A 213 -0.84 42.58 -32.62
CA LEU A 213 0.45 43.19 -32.99
C LEU A 213 1.29 43.59 -31.77
N SER A 214 0.64 43.89 -30.64
CA SER A 214 1.32 44.27 -29.40
C SER A 214 1.75 43.10 -28.52
N ASP A 215 1.02 41.98 -28.58
CA ASP A 215 1.21 40.81 -27.72
C ASP A 215 1.09 39.53 -28.57
N GLU A 216 2.17 38.76 -28.64
CA GLU A 216 2.23 37.48 -29.36
C GLU A 216 1.36 36.39 -28.73
N SER A 217 0.97 36.53 -27.46
CA SER A 217 0.06 35.60 -26.78
C SER A 217 -1.38 35.69 -27.29
N VAL A 218 -1.73 36.78 -27.98
CA VAL A 218 -3.05 37.00 -28.57
C VAL A 218 -3.13 36.28 -29.91
N THR A 219 -4.02 35.30 -30.01
CA THR A 219 -4.16 34.42 -31.18
C THR A 219 -5.02 34.99 -32.31
N PHE A 220 -5.42 36.26 -32.22
CA PHE A 220 -6.19 36.90 -33.28
C PHE A 220 -5.31 37.06 -34.54
N PRO A 221 -5.82 36.73 -35.74
CA PRO A 221 -5.03 36.79 -36.96
C PRO A 221 -4.57 38.22 -37.26
N ARG A 222 -3.30 38.37 -37.66
CA ARG A 222 -2.73 39.64 -38.18
C ARG A 222 -3.20 39.95 -39.61
N PHE A 223 -4.44 39.59 -39.90
CA PHE A 223 -5.13 39.80 -41.16
C PHE A 223 -6.54 40.35 -40.92
N LEU A 224 -6.92 41.39 -41.65
CA LEU A 224 -8.30 41.89 -41.70
C LEU A 224 -8.78 42.01 -43.15
N LEU A 225 -9.99 41.52 -43.40
CA LEU A 225 -10.73 41.74 -44.63
C LEU A 225 -12.01 42.51 -44.30
N ILE A 226 -12.13 43.72 -44.80
CA ILE A 226 -13.26 44.61 -44.52
C ILE A 226 -14.01 44.83 -45.84
N ASP A 227 -15.22 44.29 -45.94
CA ASP A 227 -16.08 44.55 -47.08
C ASP A 227 -16.99 45.76 -46.83
N THR A 228 -16.84 46.76 -47.68
CA THR A 228 -17.69 47.95 -47.85
C THR A 228 -18.30 48.48 -46.55
N PRO A 229 -17.55 49.25 -45.75
CA PRO A 229 -18.04 49.77 -44.47
C PRO A 229 -19.20 50.78 -44.60
N GLU A 230 -19.61 51.17 -45.81
CA GLU A 230 -20.66 52.18 -46.04
C GLU A 230 -22.10 51.69 -45.70
N THR A 231 -22.27 50.43 -45.36
CA THR A 231 -23.58 49.90 -44.96
C THR A 231 -24.14 50.66 -43.75
N ALA A 232 -25.46 50.90 -43.72
CA ALA A 232 -26.20 51.48 -42.58
C ALA A 232 -26.04 52.99 -42.29
N GLY A 233 -25.62 53.80 -43.27
CA GLY A 233 -25.77 55.27 -43.20
C GLY A 233 -24.73 55.97 -42.33
N ILE A 234 -23.50 55.42 -42.25
CA ILE A 234 -22.35 56.11 -41.66
C ILE A 234 -22.03 57.38 -42.48
N GLU A 235 -21.73 58.47 -41.77
CA GLU A 235 -21.28 59.72 -42.39
C GLU A 235 -19.88 59.57 -42.98
N LEU A 236 -19.63 60.21 -44.13
CA LEU A 236 -18.37 60.09 -44.86
C LEU A 236 -17.15 60.46 -44.01
N GLU A 237 -17.28 61.51 -43.18
CA GLU A 237 -16.20 61.96 -42.29
C GLU A 237 -15.83 60.88 -41.26
N TYR A 238 -16.82 60.26 -40.61
CA TYR A 238 -16.58 59.18 -39.65
C TYR A 238 -15.99 57.95 -40.33
N LEU A 239 -16.42 57.63 -41.56
CA LEU A 239 -15.83 56.55 -42.32
C LEU A 239 -14.34 56.79 -42.61
N ILE A 240 -13.98 58.01 -43.04
CA ILE A 240 -12.58 58.39 -43.27
C ILE A 240 -11.78 58.32 -41.97
N ASN A 241 -12.34 58.80 -40.85
CA ASN A 241 -11.70 58.75 -39.54
C ASN A 241 -11.45 57.30 -39.09
N CYS A 242 -12.41 56.39 -39.30
CA CYS A 242 -12.28 54.96 -39.02
C CYS A 242 -11.11 54.34 -39.81
N ILE A 243 -11.07 54.57 -41.13
CA ILE A 243 -10.03 54.01 -41.99
C ILE A 243 -8.65 54.57 -41.61
N ARG A 244 -8.58 55.85 -41.22
CA ARG A 244 -7.33 56.50 -40.79
C ARG A 244 -6.70 55.80 -39.57
N GLN A 245 -7.50 55.23 -38.66
CA GLN A 245 -6.96 54.51 -37.49
C GLN A 245 -6.04 53.34 -37.87
N LEU A 246 -6.19 52.76 -39.07
CA LEU A 246 -5.34 51.66 -39.55
C LEU A 246 -3.88 52.07 -39.76
N GLU A 247 -3.61 53.36 -39.93
CA GLU A 247 -2.25 53.86 -40.10
C GLU A 247 -1.40 53.62 -38.84
N GLU A 248 -2.02 53.67 -37.66
CA GLU A 248 -1.34 53.42 -36.38
C GLU A 248 -0.81 51.99 -36.26
N LEU A 249 -1.38 51.03 -37.01
CA LEU A 249 -0.91 49.65 -37.00
C LEU A 249 0.53 49.51 -37.50
N LYS A 250 0.99 50.44 -38.35
CA LYS A 250 2.38 50.48 -38.85
C LYS A 250 3.40 50.72 -37.73
N ASN A 251 2.98 51.32 -36.62
CA ASN A 251 3.87 51.70 -35.52
C ASN A 251 4.40 50.50 -34.72
N TYR A 252 3.79 49.32 -34.86
CA TYR A 252 4.19 48.12 -34.11
C TYR A 252 5.39 47.39 -34.72
N GLY A 253 5.79 47.71 -35.95
CA GLY A 253 6.93 47.06 -36.62
C GLY A 253 6.74 45.56 -36.89
N ALA A 254 5.51 45.05 -36.78
CA ALA A 254 5.15 43.66 -37.04
C ALA A 254 4.44 43.52 -38.39
N ASP A 255 4.58 42.35 -39.03
CA ASP A 255 3.90 42.07 -40.30
C ASP A 255 2.38 41.89 -40.07
N PHE A 256 1.59 42.58 -40.89
CA PHE A 256 0.14 42.44 -40.94
C PHE A 256 -0.40 42.76 -42.34
N GLN A 257 -1.64 42.36 -42.60
CA GLN A 257 -2.33 42.69 -43.84
C GLN A 257 -3.76 43.15 -43.57
N VAL A 258 -4.15 44.26 -44.19
CA VAL A 258 -5.54 44.74 -44.19
C VAL A 258 -5.98 44.94 -45.64
N ILE A 259 -7.09 44.31 -46.02
CA ILE A 259 -7.72 44.46 -47.33
C ILE A 259 -9.09 45.09 -47.11
N ILE A 260 -9.36 46.19 -47.81
CA ILE A 260 -10.61 46.95 -47.67
C ILE A 260 -11.20 47.22 -49.05
N SER A 261 -12.48 46.94 -49.22
CA SER A 261 -13.29 47.53 -50.29
C SER A 261 -14.01 48.77 -49.73
N THR A 262 -13.93 49.89 -50.44
CA THR A 262 -14.62 51.14 -50.09
C THR A 262 -15.03 51.89 -51.34
N GLY A 263 -15.93 52.87 -51.19
CA GLY A 263 -16.38 53.72 -52.29
C GLY A 263 -15.27 54.63 -52.85
N LEU A 264 -15.52 55.20 -54.02
CA LEU A 264 -14.58 56.08 -54.71
C LEU A 264 -14.21 57.28 -53.82
N ASN A 265 -12.91 57.47 -53.58
CA ASN A 265 -12.34 58.52 -52.74
C ASN A 265 -12.91 58.57 -51.30
N LYS A 266 -13.44 57.46 -50.78
CA LYS A 266 -13.95 57.34 -49.40
C LYS A 266 -12.91 56.72 -48.47
N TYR A 267 -11.71 57.27 -48.49
CA TYR A 267 -10.59 56.86 -47.65
C TYR A 267 -9.61 58.05 -47.49
N PRO A 268 -8.75 58.05 -46.46
CA PRO A 268 -7.76 59.11 -46.25
C PRO A 268 -6.78 59.22 -47.43
N GLU A 269 -6.44 60.45 -47.87
CA GLU A 269 -5.48 60.66 -48.97
C GLU A 269 -4.11 60.04 -48.70
N SER A 270 -3.71 59.92 -47.44
CA SER A 270 -2.47 59.27 -47.00
C SER A 270 -2.39 57.78 -47.35
N LEU A 271 -3.53 57.11 -47.59
CA LEU A 271 -3.60 55.69 -47.98
C LEU A 271 -3.78 55.49 -49.49
N LYS A 272 -3.72 56.55 -50.29
CA LYS A 272 -3.92 56.48 -51.74
C LYS A 272 -2.88 55.62 -52.45
N ASP A 273 -1.65 55.61 -51.96
CA ASP A 273 -0.56 54.80 -52.50
C ASP A 273 -0.74 53.30 -52.21
N ASN A 274 -1.60 52.94 -51.25
CA ASN A 274 -1.95 51.55 -50.94
C ASN A 274 -3.06 50.99 -51.85
N ARG A 275 -3.57 51.78 -52.81
CA ARG A 275 -4.66 51.37 -53.70
C ARG A 275 -4.19 50.39 -54.76
N VAL A 276 -4.61 49.13 -54.63
CA VAL A 276 -4.30 48.05 -55.58
C VAL A 276 -5.30 47.97 -56.73
N LEU A 277 -6.58 48.22 -56.46
CA LEU A 277 -7.66 48.18 -57.45
C LEU A 277 -8.46 49.48 -57.43
N PHE A 278 -8.78 50.00 -58.61
CA PHE A 278 -9.57 51.22 -58.78
C PHE A 278 -10.59 51.02 -59.90
N MET A 279 -11.87 51.17 -59.57
CA MET A 279 -13.00 50.90 -60.48
C MET A 279 -13.86 52.16 -60.62
N PRO A 280 -13.34 53.23 -61.27
CA PRO A 280 -13.99 54.54 -61.32
C PRO A 280 -15.30 54.54 -62.11
N ASP A 281 -15.44 53.62 -63.06
CA ASP A 281 -16.60 53.50 -63.93
C ASP A 281 -16.86 52.03 -64.32
N LYS A 282 -17.89 51.83 -65.15
CA LYS A 282 -18.28 50.50 -65.67
C LYS A 282 -17.56 50.13 -66.97
N GLN A 283 -16.46 50.78 -67.33
CA GLN A 283 -15.67 50.40 -68.49
C GLN A 283 -15.02 49.05 -68.25
N LYS A 284 -14.92 48.22 -69.30
CA LYS A 284 -14.47 46.82 -69.20
C LYS A 284 -13.08 46.66 -68.59
N GLU A 285 -12.21 47.64 -68.79
CA GLU A 285 -10.85 47.69 -68.24
C GLU A 285 -10.79 47.97 -66.75
N HIS A 286 -11.82 48.64 -66.21
CA HIS A 286 -11.96 48.99 -64.81
C HIS A 286 -12.78 47.98 -63.99
N MET A 287 -13.33 46.93 -64.61
CA MET A 287 -14.12 45.91 -63.91
C MET A 287 -13.27 44.76 -63.39
N LEU A 288 -13.59 44.27 -62.19
CA LEU A 288 -12.92 43.11 -61.58
C LEU A 288 -13.05 41.83 -62.43
N LEU A 289 -14.24 41.58 -62.99
CA LEU A 289 -14.51 40.43 -63.85
C LEU A 289 -14.38 40.83 -65.32
N LYS A 290 -13.34 40.33 -65.98
CA LYS A 290 -13.15 40.50 -67.42
C LYS A 290 -14.02 39.47 -68.16
N LYS A 291 -14.79 39.90 -69.18
CA LYS A 291 -15.51 38.95 -70.05
C LYS A 291 -14.50 38.00 -70.68
N LYS A 292 -14.75 36.69 -70.57
CA LYS A 292 -13.98 35.66 -71.26
C LYS A 292 -13.99 35.97 -72.75
N SER A 293 -12.81 36.18 -73.35
CA SER A 293 -12.71 36.28 -74.80
C SER A 293 -13.15 34.95 -75.39
N LEU A 294 -14.25 34.97 -76.15
CA LEU A 294 -14.53 33.89 -77.09
C LEU A 294 -13.47 34.03 -78.17
N SER A 295 -12.39 33.25 -78.05
CA SER A 295 -11.45 33.02 -79.14
C SER A 295 -12.26 32.50 -80.33
N LYS A 296 -12.31 33.28 -81.41
CA LYS A 296 -12.74 32.81 -82.73
C LYS A 296 -11.67 31.91 -83.32
#